data_AF-S4P494-F1
#
_entry.id   AF-S4P494-F1
#
_cell.length_a   1.000
_cell.length_b   1.000
_cell.length_c   1.000
_cell.angle_alpha   90.00
_cell.angle_beta   90.00
_cell.angle_gamma   90.00
#
_symmetry.space_group_name_H-M   'P 1'
#
loop_
_entity.id
_entity.type
_entity.pdbx_description
1 polymer ?
#
loop_
_entity_poly.entity_id
_entity_poly.type
_entity_poly.pdbx_seq_one_letter_code
_entity_poly.pdbx_strand_id
1 'polypeptide(L)' 'DVNRVTTKPKPILTEIDDTLSDSAAAAEAWARYLRMEDSRVGDIFVGQLKSTLRCTHCHHDSVTFDPFWDLSLPL' A
#
# COMPACT_ATOMS: atom_id res chain seq x y z
N ASP A 1 -15.96 -17.61 3.13
CA ASP A 1 -15.04 -16.57 2.69
C ASP A 1 -15.57 -15.23 3.19
N VAL A 2 -14.74 -14.38 3.79
CA VAL A 2 -15.13 -13.06 4.34
C VAL A 2 -14.67 -11.89 3.48
N ASN A 3 -13.93 -12.16 2.41
CA ASN A 3 -13.52 -11.19 1.43
C ASN A 3 -14.67 -10.96 0.44
N ARG A 4 -14.99 -9.69 0.19
CA ARG A 4 -16.00 -9.23 -0.75
C ARG A 4 -15.52 -9.38 -2.19
N VAL A 5 -14.20 -9.47 -2.41
CA VAL A 5 -13.59 -9.78 -3.70
C VAL A 5 -13.70 -11.28 -3.98
N THR A 6 -14.68 -11.67 -4.79
CA THR A 6 -14.94 -13.09 -5.12
C THR A 6 -14.12 -13.62 -6.30
N THR A 7 -13.72 -12.74 -7.21
CA THR A 7 -12.82 -13.07 -8.34
C THR A 7 -11.64 -12.11 -8.32
N LYS A 8 -10.42 -12.64 -8.18
CA LYS A 8 -9.23 -11.79 -8.13
C LYS A 8 -8.97 -11.12 -9.49
N PRO A 9 -8.94 -9.79 -9.56
CA PRO A 9 -8.63 -9.10 -10.81
C PRO A 9 -7.14 -9.21 -11.15
N LYS A 10 -6.77 -8.90 -12.39
CA LYS A 10 -5.36 -8.87 -12.79
C LYS A 10 -4.59 -7.83 -11.94
N PRO A 11 -3.37 -8.16 -11.49
CA PRO A 11 -2.55 -7.21 -10.74
C PRO A 11 -2.17 -6.03 -11.63
N ILE A 12 -2.16 -4.83 -11.03
CA ILE A 12 -1.66 -3.62 -11.66
C ILE A 12 -0.16 -3.56 -11.35
N LEU A 13 0.67 -3.69 -12.38
CA LEU A 13 2.14 -3.72 -12.26
C LEU A 13 2.79 -2.38 -12.65
N THR A 14 1.99 -1.38 -13.02
CA THR A 14 2.49 -0.04 -13.32
C THR A 14 2.84 0.68 -12.03
N GLU A 15 3.94 1.43 -12.04
CA GLU A 15 4.31 2.28 -10.91
C GLU A 15 3.22 3.34 -10.63
N ILE A 16 3.19 3.83 -9.39
CA ILE A 16 2.41 5.02 -9.04
C ILE A 16 3.23 6.24 -9.49
N ASP A 17 2.54 7.26 -9.99
CA ASP A 17 3.20 8.46 -10.50
C ASP A 17 3.90 9.23 -9.35
N ASP A 18 5.21 9.41 -9.47
CA ASP A 18 6.07 10.10 -8.50
C ASP A 18 5.73 11.61 -8.35
N THR A 19 4.95 12.19 -9.28
CA THR A 19 4.50 13.58 -9.19
C THR A 19 3.31 13.78 -8.26
N LEU A 20 2.66 12.69 -7.83
CA LEU A 20 1.55 12.74 -6.88
C LEU A 20 2.03 13.17 -5.48
N SER A 21 1.13 13.83 -4.74
CA SER A 21 1.36 14.02 -3.31
C SER A 21 1.34 12.68 -2.59
N ASP A 22 2.05 12.59 -1.46
CA ASP A 22 2.04 11.39 -0.61
C ASP A 22 0.63 10.87 -0.33
N SER A 23 -0.31 11.76 -0.04
CA SER A 23 -1.70 11.38 0.25
C SER A 23 -2.42 10.78 -0.96
N ALA A 24 -2.15 11.30 -2.16
CA ALA A 24 -2.75 10.79 -3.40
C ALA A 24 -2.13 9.45 -3.81
N ALA A 25 -0.81 9.33 -3.70
CA ALA A 25 -0.09 8.08 -3.93
C ALA A 25 -0.52 6.99 -2.92
N ALA A 26 -0.68 7.34 -1.63
CA ALA A 26 -1.19 6.45 -0.60
C ALA A 26 -2.61 5.96 -0.91
N ALA A 27 -3.51 6.88 -1.30
CA ALA A 27 -4.89 6.54 -1.67
C ALA A 27 -4.96 5.62 -2.89
N GLU A 28 -4.13 5.86 -3.91
CA GLU A 28 -4.01 5.00 -5.09
C GLU A 28 -3.50 3.61 -4.72
N ALA A 29 -2.43 3.51 -3.92
CA ALA A 29 -1.91 2.24 -3.42
C ALA A 29 -2.97 1.47 -2.61
N TRP A 30 -3.73 2.17 -1.77
CA TRP A 30 -4.81 1.60 -0.98
C TRP A 30 -5.96 1.09 -1.85
N ALA A 31 -6.37 1.85 -2.86
CA ALA A 31 -7.39 1.44 -3.82
C ALA A 31 -6.94 0.17 -4.59
N ARG A 32 -5.66 0.08 -4.96
CA ARG A 32 -5.09 -1.11 -5.60
C ARG A 32 -5.11 -2.33 -4.68
N TYR A 33 -4.85 -2.16 -3.38
CA TYR A 33 -4.95 -3.21 -2.38
C TYR A 33 -6.41 -3.70 -2.21
N LEU A 34 -7.36 -2.79 -2.03
CA LEU A 34 -8.78 -3.12 -1.84
C LEU A 34 -9.41 -3.87 -3.02
N ARG A 35 -8.88 -3.69 -4.24
CA ARG A 35 -9.29 -4.50 -5.41
C ARG A 35 -9.01 -5.99 -5.26
N MET A 36 -8.06 -6.37 -4.40
CA MET A 36 -7.66 -7.76 -4.17
C MET A 36 -8.17 -8.28 -2.82
N GLU A 37 -8.18 -7.42 -1.80
CA GLU A 37 -8.57 -7.76 -0.45
C GLU A 37 -9.48 -6.69 0.15
N ASP A 38 -10.79 -6.96 0.20
CA ASP A 38 -11.79 -6.11 0.83
C ASP A 38 -12.64 -6.99 1.76
N SER A 39 -12.24 -7.07 3.03
CA SER A 39 -12.93 -7.89 4.02
C SER A 39 -13.21 -7.09 5.28
N ARG A 40 -14.23 -7.52 6.04
CA ARG A 40 -14.56 -6.92 7.34
C ARG A 40 -13.41 -7.02 8.35
N VAL A 41 -12.55 -8.03 8.19
CA VAL A 41 -11.35 -8.19 9.01
C VAL A 41 -10.31 -7.14 8.59
N GLY A 42 -10.17 -6.90 7.28
CA GLY A 42 -9.36 -5.80 6.73
C GLY A 42 -9.79 -4.43 7.25
N ASP A 43 -11.10 -4.16 7.29
CA ASP A 43 -11.68 -2.91 7.81
C ASP A 43 -11.22 -2.59 9.26
N ILE A 44 -10.89 -3.62 10.06
CA ILE A 44 -10.58 -3.48 11.49
C ILE A 44 -9.07 -3.47 11.75
N PHE A 45 -8.31 -4.31 11.03
CA PHE A 45 -6.92 -4.61 11.38
C PHE A 45 -5.89 -4.11 10.37
N VAL A 46 -6.27 -3.84 9.11
CA VAL A 46 -5.28 -3.41 8.12
C VAL A 46 -5.06 -1.92 8.20
N GLY A 47 -3.80 -1.54 8.35
CA GLY A 47 -3.33 -0.18 8.13
C GLY A 47 -2.45 -0.07 6.88
N GLN A 48 -1.94 1.13 6.62
CA GLN A 48 -0.98 1.39 5.55
C GLN A 48 0.28 2.07 6.11
N LEU A 49 1.45 1.54 5.78
CA LEU A 49 2.74 2.13 6.09
C LEU A 49 3.23 2.99 4.93
N LYS A 50 3.92 4.07 5.25
CA LYS A 50 4.74 4.84 4.30
C LYS A 50 6.21 4.49 4.55
N SER A 51 6.86 3.86 3.58
CA SER A 51 8.29 3.61 3.58
C SER A 51 8.99 4.59 2.65
N THR A 52 10.16 5.10 3.04
CA THR A 52 10.95 6.01 2.20
C THR A 52 12.38 5.55 2.16
N LEU A 53 12.84 5.17 0.97
CA LEU A 53 14.21 4.80 0.69
C LEU A 53 14.93 5.98 0.04
N ARG A 54 15.84 6.58 0.80
CA ARG A 54 16.72 7.64 0.28
C ARG A 54 18.02 7.05 -0.21
N CYS A 55 18.34 7.25 -1.48
CA CYS A 55 19.64 6.90 -2.04
C CYS A 55 20.73 7.79 -1.42
N THR A 56 21.78 7.20 -0.86
CA THR A 56 22.89 7.95 -0.24
C THR A 56 23.87 8.57 -1.25
N HIS A 57 23.77 8.20 -2.53
CA HIS A 57 24.63 8.71 -3.59
C HIS A 57 23.99 9.85 -4.40
N CYS A 58 22.75 9.67 -4.85
CA CYS A 58 22.03 10.67 -5.66
C CYS A 58 20.95 11.44 -4.88
N HIS A 59 20.72 11.11 -3.61
CA HIS A 59 19.71 11.74 -2.74
C HIS A 59 18.26 11.65 -3.23
N HIS A 60 17.99 10.79 -4.21
CA HIS A 60 16.64 10.48 -4.66
C HIS A 60 15.89 9.70 -3.58
N ASP A 61 14.64 10.09 -3.34
CA ASP A 61 13.70 9.39 -2.47
C ASP A 61 12.74 8.55 -3.30
N SER A 62 12.69 7.27 -2.98
CA SER A 62 11.64 6.36 -3.45
C SER A 62 10.68 6.11 -2.28
N VAL A 63 9.42 6.44 -2.47
CA VAL A 63 8.36 6.28 -1.46
C VAL A 63 7.46 5.12 -1.85
N THR A 64 7.21 4.21 -0.93
CA THR A 64 6.25 3.10 -1.12
C THR A 64 5.19 3.11 -0.03
N PHE A 65 3.99 2.65 -0.38
CA PHE A 65 2.85 2.55 0.53
C PHE A 65 2.34 1.11 0.60
N ASP A 66 2.55 0.46 1.73
CA ASP A 66 2.34 -0.98 1.89
C ASP A 66 1.28 -1.28 2.96
N PRO A 67 0.32 -2.19 2.71
CA PRO A 67 -0.64 -2.62 3.73
C PRO A 67 0.06 -3.46 4.82
N PHE A 68 -0.37 -3.32 6.07
CA PHE A 68 0.13 -4.13 7.20
C PHE A 68 -1.02 -4.61 8.09
N TRP A 69 -0.86 -5.79 8.69
CA TRP A 69 -1.83 -6.40 9.61
C TRP A 69 -1.42 -6.27 11.09
N ASP A 70 -0.12 -6.13 11.33
CA ASP A 70 0.49 -5.97 12.64
C ASP A 70 1.77 -5.12 12.52
N LEU A 71 2.21 -4.55 13.64
CA LEU A 71 3.44 -3.76 13.70
C LEU A 71 4.45 -4.47 14.60
N SER A 72 5.52 -4.97 13.98
CA SER A 72 6.69 -5.45 14.70
C SER A 72 7.55 -4.26 15.12
N LEU A 73 7.61 -3.99 16.42
CA LEU A 73 8.38 -2.88 16.99
C LEU A 73 9.73 -3.37 17.50
N PRO A 74 10.83 -2.61 17.27
CA PRO A 74 12.12 -2.91 17.89
C PRO A 74 12.08 -2.69 19.40
N LEU A 75 12.92 -3.42 20.13
CA LEU A 75 13.14 -3.26 21.58
C LEU A 75 14.13 -2.13 21.89
#